data_AF-A0A917ECP2-F1
#
_entry.id   AF-A0A917ECP2-F1
#
_cell.length_a   1.000
_cell.length_b   1.000
_cell.length_c   1.000
_cell.angle_alpha   90.00
_cell.angle_beta   90.00
_cell.angle_gamma   90.00
#
_symmetry.space_group_name_H-M   'P 1'
#
loop_
_entity.id
_entity.type
_entity.pdbx_description
1 polymer ?
#
loop_
_entity_poly.entity_id
_entity_poly.type
_entity_poly.pdbx_seq_one_letter_code
_entity_poly.pdbx_strand_id
1 'polypeptide(L)'
;MAADFVLKNGAMHIIETVDAATEESSARKLVSDIAVSALVLEQSRMNFGINNTRSKIVFDISSSLDRLAAPSLMAAEHQGAELFNWASDEDRKRLIESVTNLAIPYEDKRRKNSSVIHTSRQSRFRLN
;
A
#
# COMPACT_ATOMS: atom_id res chain seq x y z
N MET A 1 20.97 1.91 -0.50
CA MET A 1 19.71 2.03 0.24
C MET A 1 18.67 1.23 -0.52
N ALA A 2 18.09 0.24 0.14
CA ALA A 2 17.18 -0.73 -0.47
C ALA A 2 15.86 -0.67 0.30
N ALA A 3 14.75 -0.68 -0.44
CA ALA A 3 13.43 -0.74 0.15
C ALA A 3 13.05 -2.18 0.53
N ASP A 4 12.16 -2.33 1.51
CA ASP A 4 11.77 -3.64 2.00
C ASP A 4 11.00 -4.44 0.95
N PHE A 5 10.07 -3.79 0.24
CA PHE A 5 9.32 -4.42 -0.84
C PHE A 5 9.12 -3.49 -2.05
N VAL A 6 9.30 -4.06 -3.24
CA VAL A 6 9.04 -3.39 -4.52
C VAL A 6 8.17 -4.26 -5.41
N LEU A 7 7.04 -3.72 -5.88
CA LEU A 7 6.11 -4.38 -6.81
C LEU A 7 5.91 -3.54 -8.07
N LYS A 8 5.78 -4.19 -9.23
CA LYS A 8 5.62 -3.51 -10.53
C LYS A 8 4.38 -4.02 -11.27
N ASN A 9 3.36 -3.18 -11.38
CA ASN A 9 2.07 -3.50 -12.01
C ASN A 9 1.43 -2.28 -12.70
N GLY A 10 2.19 -1.63 -13.59
CA GLY A 10 1.79 -0.38 -14.25
C GLY A 10 2.24 0.88 -13.50
N ALA A 11 2.46 0.78 -12.20
CA ALA A 11 3.25 1.70 -11.39
C ALA A 11 4.24 0.89 -10.53
N MET A 12 5.27 1.56 -9.99
CA MET A 12 6.20 1.01 -9.03
C MET A 12 5.69 1.28 -7.62
N HIS A 13 5.39 0.23 -6.87
CA HIS A 13 4.96 0.33 -5.48
C HIS A 13 6.15 0.03 -4.59
N ILE A 14 6.46 0.92 -3.67
CA ILE A 14 7.62 0.81 -2.78
C ILE A 14 7.11 0.93 -1.35
N ILE A 15 7.46 -0.06 -0.54
CA ILE A 15 7.00 -0.17 0.83
C ILE A 15 8.21 -0.19 1.74
N GLU A 16 8.22 0.74 2.68
CA GLU A 16 9.17 0.81 3.79
C GLU A 16 8.47 0.42 5.08
N THR A 17 9.13 -0.36 5.92
CA THR A 17 8.62 -0.78 7.22
C THR A 17 9.43 -0.12 8.34
N VAL A 18 8.72 0.40 9.35
CA VAL A 18 9.32 1.03 10.52
C VAL A 18 8.75 0.36 11.77
N ASP A 19 9.58 -0.40 12.47
CA ASP A 19 9.19 -1.08 13.71
C ASP A 19 9.74 -0.36 14.94
N ALA A 20 8.83 0.12 15.79
CA ALA A 20 9.10 0.64 17.13
C ALA A 20 8.14 0.06 18.18
N ALA A 21 7.67 -1.17 17.96
CA ALA A 21 6.88 -1.90 18.94
C ALA A 21 7.75 -2.50 20.06
N THR A 22 9.07 -2.60 19.85
CA THR A 22 10.02 -3.14 20.84
C THR A 22 10.47 -2.06 21.84
N GLU A 23 10.54 -2.41 23.13
CA GLU A 23 10.96 -1.50 24.22
C GLU A 23 12.40 -0.97 24.06
N GLU A 24 13.23 -1.62 23.24
CA GLU A 24 14.61 -1.19 22.95
C GLU A 24 14.68 -0.07 21.90
N SER A 25 13.58 0.29 21.24
CA SER A 25 13.56 1.34 20.23
C SER A 25 13.56 2.73 20.87
N SER A 26 14.71 3.41 20.87
CA SER A 26 14.78 4.80 21.33
C SER A 26 13.99 5.73 20.39
N ALA A 27 13.37 6.77 20.93
CA ALA A 27 12.64 7.78 20.14
C ALA A 27 13.49 8.40 19.02
N ARG A 28 14.79 8.59 19.27
CA ARG A 28 15.74 9.09 18.26
C ARG A 28 15.88 8.12 17.10
N LYS A 29 15.95 6.82 17.39
CA LYS A 29 16.02 5.78 16.36
C LYS A 29 14.76 5.79 15.51
N LEU A 30 13.58 5.79 16.12
CA LEU A 30 12.31 5.83 15.40
C LEU A 30 12.22 7.04 14.45
N VAL A 31 12.54 8.24 14.93
CA VAL A 31 12.55 9.45 14.09
C VAL A 31 13.56 9.34 12.95
N SER A 32 14.74 8.78 13.23
CA SER A 32 15.77 8.52 12.21
C SER A 32 15.29 7.53 11.16
N ASP A 33 14.65 6.43 11.57
CA ASP A 33 14.19 5.38 10.68
C ASP A 33 13.08 5.91 9.75
N ILE A 34 12.12 6.68 10.28
CA ILE A 34 11.09 7.37 9.47
C ILE A 34 11.75 8.33 8.47
N ALA A 35 12.73 9.12 8.90
CA ALA A 35 13.41 10.08 8.03
C ALA A 35 14.20 9.38 6.91
N VAL A 36 14.88 8.26 7.23
CA VAL A 36 15.59 7.46 6.25
C VAL A 36 14.60 6.87 5.24
N SER A 37 13.52 6.24 5.70
CA SER A 37 12.49 5.69 4.80
C SER A 37 11.90 6.77 3.89
N ALA A 38 11.60 7.96 4.40
CA ALA A 38 11.14 9.08 3.58
C ALA A 38 12.14 9.46 2.47
N LEU A 39 13.44 9.50 2.78
CA LEU A 39 14.49 9.76 1.80
C LEU A 39 14.60 8.65 0.76
N VAL A 40 14.47 7.38 1.16
CA VAL A 40 14.48 6.23 0.24
C VAL A 40 13.31 6.31 -0.73
N LEU A 41 12.13 6.64 -0.22
CA LEU A 41 10.92 6.79 -1.04
C LEU A 41 11.06 7.96 -2.02
N GLU A 42 11.61 9.09 -1.59
CA GLU A 42 11.82 10.25 -2.47
C GLU A 42 12.87 9.97 -3.55
N GLN A 43 14.01 9.36 -3.17
CA GLN A 43 15.01 8.94 -4.16
C GLN A 43 14.42 7.98 -5.19
N SER A 44 13.53 7.09 -4.75
CA SER A 44 12.87 6.16 -5.65
C SER A 44 11.92 6.87 -6.61
N ARG A 45 11.19 7.90 -6.16
CA ARG A 45 10.36 8.73 -7.03
C ARG A 45 11.20 9.51 -8.05
N MET A 46 12.39 9.99 -7.65
CA MET A 46 13.32 10.63 -8.58
C MET A 46 13.82 9.65 -9.65
N ASN A 47 14.09 8.40 -9.27
CA ASN A 47 14.63 7.38 -10.17
C ASN A 47 13.58 6.78 -11.11
N PHE A 48 12.38 6.52 -10.59
CA PHE A 48 11.34 5.77 -11.29
C PHE A 48 10.15 6.62 -11.76
N GLY A 49 10.19 7.92 -11.44
CA GLY A 49 9.20 8.92 -11.84
C GLY A 49 8.15 9.13 -10.76
N ILE A 50 7.90 10.41 -10.44
CA ILE A 50 6.97 10.87 -9.40
C ILE A 50 5.56 10.30 -9.59
N ASN A 51 5.06 10.28 -10.83
CA ASN A 51 3.70 9.82 -11.13
C ASN A 51 3.58 8.29 -11.23
N ASN A 52 4.70 7.63 -11.52
CA ASN A 52 4.79 6.19 -11.74
C ASN A 52 5.23 5.44 -10.49
N THR A 53 5.41 6.13 -9.36
CA THR A 53 5.81 5.54 -8.09
C THR A 53 4.72 5.75 -7.04
N ARG A 54 4.46 4.74 -6.23
CA ARG A 54 3.51 4.75 -5.11
C ARG A 54 4.27 4.34 -3.86
N SER A 55 4.56 5.33 -3.03
CA SER A 55 5.35 5.19 -1.82
C SER A 55 4.45 4.90 -0.63
N LYS A 56 4.82 3.92 0.19
CA LYS A 56 4.05 3.50 1.37
C LYS A 56 5.00 3.34 2.55
N ILE A 57 4.61 3.84 3.72
CA ILE A 57 5.28 3.56 4.99
C ILE A 57 4.31 2.77 5.86
N VAL A 58 4.74 1.59 6.26
CA VAL A 58 4.04 0.75 7.23
C VAL A 58 4.78 0.88 8.54
N PHE A 59 4.10 1.30 9.59
CA PHE A 59 4.74 1.50 10.89
C PHE A 59 3.98 0.79 12.00
N ASP A 60 4.72 0.30 12.98
CA ASP A 60 4.16 -0.17 14.26
C ASP A 60 4.82 0.61 15.38
N ILE A 61 4.05 1.45 16.07
CA ILE A 61 4.57 2.39 17.06
C ILE A 61 3.71 2.29 18.32
N SER A 62 4.38 2.19 19.47
CA SER A 62 3.71 2.23 20.77
C SER A 62 3.06 3.59 21.05
N SER A 63 2.00 3.61 21.85
CA SER A 63 1.25 4.83 22.18
C SER A 63 2.10 5.93 22.85
N SER A 64 3.20 5.57 23.50
CA SER A 64 4.14 6.51 24.13
C SER A 64 5.04 7.22 23.12
N LEU A 65 5.33 6.60 21.97
CA LEU A 65 6.19 7.15 20.92
C LEU A 65 5.42 7.81 19.78
N ASP A 66 4.11 7.55 19.66
CA ASP A 66 3.23 8.08 18.61
C ASP A 66 3.34 9.60 18.46
N ARG A 67 3.21 10.35 19.58
CA ARG A 67 3.32 11.82 19.58
C ARG A 67 4.69 12.33 19.12
N LEU A 68 5.75 11.55 19.34
CA LEU A 68 7.11 11.92 18.94
C LEU A 68 7.35 11.63 17.46
N ALA A 69 6.74 10.57 16.93
CA ALA A 69 6.85 10.18 15.53
C ALA A 69 5.92 10.99 14.61
N ALA A 70 4.80 11.49 15.12
CA ALA A 70 3.77 12.19 14.36
C ALA A 70 4.31 13.30 13.43
N PRO A 71 5.23 14.19 13.86
CA PRO A 71 5.79 15.21 12.97
C PRO A 71 6.56 14.61 11.78
N SER A 72 7.31 13.54 12.02
CA SER A 72 8.10 12.87 10.99
C SER A 72 7.21 12.11 10.01
N LEU A 73 6.17 11.44 10.51
CA LEU A 73 5.18 10.76 9.69
C LEU A 73 4.42 11.76 8.80
N MET A 74 3.97 12.88 9.38
CA MET A 74 3.29 13.95 8.63
C MET A 74 4.17 14.54 7.53
N ALA A 75 5.47 14.71 7.81
CA ALA A 75 6.42 15.16 6.78
C ALA A 75 6.55 14.15 5.63
N ALA A 76 6.62 12.85 5.94
CA ALA A 76 6.66 11.81 4.93
C ALA A 76 5.36 11.75 4.10
N GLU A 77 4.21 11.93 4.74
CA GLU A 77 2.91 12.01 4.06
C GLU A 77 2.83 13.22 3.12
N HIS A 78 3.28 14.39 3.56
CA HIS A 78 3.38 15.58 2.71
C HIS A 78 4.30 15.37 1.50
N GLN A 79 5.30 14.50 1.61
CA GLN A 79 6.15 14.11 0.49
C GLN A 79 5.49 13.08 -0.44
N GLY A 80 4.31 12.58 -0.11
CA GLY A 80 3.52 11.66 -0.94
C GLY A 80 3.66 10.19 -0.56
N ALA A 81 4.14 9.90 0.65
CA ALA A 81 4.05 8.56 1.22
C ALA A 81 2.64 8.31 1.78
N GLU A 82 2.03 7.18 1.43
CA GLU A 82 0.84 6.70 2.13
C GLU A 82 1.24 6.03 3.45
N LEU A 83 0.55 6.36 4.53
CA LEU A 83 0.86 5.87 5.87
C LEU A 83 -0.10 4.76 6.30
N PHE A 84 0.45 3.68 6.87
CA PHE A 84 -0.32 2.55 7.41
C PHE A 84 0.17 2.19 8.81
N ASN A 85 -0.69 2.36 9.82
CA ASN A 85 -0.39 1.90 11.17
C ASN A 85 -0.72 0.41 11.29
N TRP A 86 0.30 -0.44 11.43
CA TRP A 86 0.14 -1.88 11.57
C TRP A 86 -0.60 -2.29 12.84
N ALA A 87 -0.59 -1.47 13.90
CA ALA A 87 -1.38 -1.71 15.10
C ALA A 87 -2.90 -1.50 14.86
N SER A 88 -3.28 -0.72 13.84
CA SER A 88 -4.68 -0.44 13.49
C SER A 88 -5.28 -1.53 12.60
N ASP A 89 -6.38 -2.13 13.05
CA ASP A 89 -7.12 -3.14 12.26
C ASP A 89 -7.60 -2.62 10.91
N GLU A 90 -8.00 -1.35 10.86
CA GLU A 90 -8.50 -0.72 9.64
C GLU A 90 -7.37 -0.50 8.63
N ASP A 91 -6.22 0.00 9.09
CA ASP A 91 -5.05 0.22 8.23
C ASP A 91 -4.47 -1.10 7.73
N ARG A 92 -4.43 -2.14 8.58
CA ARG A 92 -4.02 -3.48 8.14
C ARG A 92 -4.89 -3.98 6.99
N LYS A 93 -6.21 -3.88 7.10
CA LYS A 93 -7.13 -4.28 6.03
C LYS A 93 -6.88 -3.47 4.76
N ARG A 94 -6.78 -2.14 4.89
CA ARG A 94 -6.54 -1.22 3.77
C ARG A 94 -5.22 -1.53 3.06
N LEU A 95 -4.15 -1.86 3.80
CA LEU A 95 -2.87 -2.27 3.23
C LEU A 95 -2.98 -3.60 2.50
N ILE A 96 -3.60 -4.61 3.11
CA ILE A 96 -3.79 -5.94 2.50
C ILE A 96 -4.60 -5.80 1.22
N GLU A 97 -5.70 -5.06 1.23
CA GLU A 97 -6.49 -4.76 0.03
C GLU A 97 -5.65 -4.03 -1.03
N SER A 98 -4.89 -3.01 -0.63
CA SER A 98 -4.00 -2.28 -1.54
C SER A 98 -3.02 -3.21 -2.24
N VAL A 99 -2.34 -4.09 -1.49
CA VAL A 99 -1.32 -5.01 -2.03
C VAL A 99 -1.96 -6.14 -2.85
N THR A 100 -3.06 -6.71 -2.39
CA THR A 100 -3.76 -7.81 -3.10
C THR A 100 -4.37 -7.36 -4.41
N ASN A 101 -4.84 -6.11 -4.50
CA ASN A 101 -5.31 -5.51 -5.76
C ASN A 101 -4.18 -5.35 -6.80
N LEU A 102 -2.90 -5.41 -6.39
CA LEU A 102 -1.77 -5.43 -7.31
C LEU A 102 -1.52 -6.82 -7.91
N ALA A 103 -2.04 -7.87 -7.27
CA ALA A 103 -1.84 -9.23 -7.73
C ALA A 103 -2.70 -9.51 -8.98
N ILE A 104 -2.14 -10.24 -9.93
CA ILE A 104 -2.91 -10.78 -11.05
C ILE A 104 -3.85 -11.86 -10.47
N PRO A 105 -5.18 -11.75 -10.66
CA PRO A 105 -6.10 -12.75 -10.15
C PRO A 105 -5.74 -14.13 -10.70
N TYR A 106 -5.64 -15.12 -9.81
CA TYR A 106 -5.42 -16.49 -10.24
C TYR A 106 -6.63 -16.95 -11.07
N GLU A 107 -6.40 -17.40 -12.30
CA GLU A 107 -7.47 -18.00 -13.11
C GLU A 107 -7.96 -19.28 -12.44
N ASP A 108 -9.09 -19.21 -11.73
CA ASP A 108 -9.74 -20.40 -11.22
C ASP A 108 -10.32 -21.19 -12.39
N LYS A 109 -9.67 -22.32 -12.73
CA LYS A 109 -10.11 -23.23 -13.80
C LYS A 109 -11.55 -23.74 -13.61
N ARG A 110 -12.15 -23.57 -12.42
CA ARG A 110 -13.56 -23.90 -12.13
C ARG A 110 -14.56 -22.86 -12.67
N ARG A 111 -14.16 -21.60 -12.88
CA ARG A 111 -15.05 -20.53 -13.39
C ARG A 111 -15.16 -20.47 -14.92
N LYS A 112 -14.29 -21.14 -15.67
CA LYS A 112 -14.37 -21.19 -17.15
C LYS A 112 -15.61 -21.91 -17.70
N ASN A 113 -16.35 -22.64 -16.86
CA ASN A 113 -17.56 -23.35 -17.28
C ASN A 113 -18.88 -22.62 -16.98
N SER A 114 -18.86 -21.41 -16.39
CA SER A 114 -20.11 -20.69 -16.02
C SER A 114 -20.49 -19.54 -16.95
N SER A 115 -19.86 -19.38 -18.11
CA SER A 115 -20.14 -18.28 -19.04
C SER A 115 -20.78 -18.75 -20.35
N VAL A 116 -22.00 -19.30 -20.30
CA VAL A 116 -22.96 -19.23 -21.42
C VAL A 116 -24.40 -19.21 -20.88
N ILE A 117 -24.86 -18.07 -20.37
CA ILE A 117 -26.28 -17.73 -20.47
C ILE A 117 -26.37 -16.29 -20.96
N HIS A 118 -26.25 -16.13 -22.28
CA HIS A 118 -26.70 -14.92 -22.97
C HIS A 118 -28.24 -14.95 -22.95
N THR A 119 -28.88 -14.26 -22.00
CA THR A 119 -30.31 -13.97 -22.10
C THR A 119 -30.51 -12.84 -23.10
N SER A 120 -30.45 -13.17 -24.38
CA SER A 120 -30.98 -12.29 -25.43
C SER A 120 -32.49 -12.13 -25.15
N ARG A 121 -32.89 -10.96 -24.65
CA ARG A 121 -34.30 -10.52 -24.69
C ARG A 121 -34.71 -10.40 -26.15
N GLN A 122 -35.27 -11.47 -26.73
CA GLN A 122 -36.05 -11.35 -27.96
C GLN A 122 -37.26 -10.46 -27.65
N SER A 123 -37.33 -9.28 -28.28
CA SER A 123 -38.55 -8.50 -28.30
C SER A 123 -39.61 -9.31 -29.06
N ARG A 124 -40.72 -9.61 -28.41
CA ARG A 124 -41.91 -10.13 -29.10
C ARG A 124 -42.45 -9.03 -30.00
N PHE A 125 -42.15 -9.10 -31.29
CA PHE A 125 -43.00 -8.46 -32.29
C PHE A 125 -44.37 -9.13 -32.23
N ARG A 126 -45.40 -8.37 -31.81
CA ARG A 126 -46.80 -8.74 -32.06
C ARG A 126 -47.09 -8.45 -33.52
N LEU A 127 -47.42 -9.48 -34.29
CA LEU A 127 -48.04 -9.37 -35.60
C LEU A 127 -49.52 -9.76 -35.47
N ASN A 128 -50.32 -8.92 -36.13
CA ASN A 128 -51.78 -8.90 -36.30
C ASN A 128 -52.59 -8.23 -35.20
#